data_AF-A0A251PE19-F1
#
_entry.id   AF-A0A251PE19-F1
#
_cell.length_a   1.000
_cell.length_b   1.000
_cell.length_c   1.000
_cell.angle_alpha   90.00
_cell.angle_beta   90.00
_cell.angle_gamma   90.00
#
_symmetry.space_group_name_H-M   'P 1'
#
loop_
_entity.id
_entity.type
_entity.pdbx_description
1 polymer ?
#
loop_
_entity_poly.entity_id
_entity_poly.type
_entity_poly.pdbx_seq_one_letter_code
_entity_poly.pdbx_strand_id
1 'polypeptide(L)'
;MLEKIGLPAKPSLRGNTWVVDASHSQGCTSQFTFINRKHHCRRRGGLFCNSCTRQKMFLRGQGDSPVRICEPCEKLEEAARFEGHGHKTRAGRGTILIPSKAV
;
A
#
# COMPACT_ATOMS: atom_id res chain seq x y z
N MET A 1 1.54 -14.54 5.56
CA MET A 1 2.76 -14.51 4.73
C MET A 1 2.88 -13.18 4.00
N LEU A 2 3.11 -12.09 4.73
CA LEU A 2 3.41 -10.78 4.14
C LEU A 2 4.80 -10.76 3.44
N GLU A 3 5.60 -11.80 3.68
CA GLU A 3 6.96 -11.99 3.17
C GLU A 3 7.01 -12.58 1.76
N LYS A 4 5.96 -13.29 1.31
CA LYS A 4 5.96 -13.96 -0.02
C LYS A 4 5.80 -13.01 -1.22
N ILE A 5 5.43 -11.76 -0.97
CA ILE A 5 5.32 -10.69 -1.98
C ILE A 5 6.42 -9.63 -1.86
N GLY A 6 7.41 -9.79 -0.98
CA GLY A 6 8.59 -8.90 -0.91
C GLY A 6 8.29 -7.43 -0.54
N LEU A 7 7.13 -7.15 0.04
CA LEU A 7 6.71 -5.81 0.44
C LEU A 7 6.76 -5.65 1.95
N PRO A 8 7.55 -4.68 2.48
CA PRO A 8 7.68 -4.51 3.92
C PRO A 8 6.36 -4.10 4.56
N ALA A 9 6.08 -4.65 5.74
CA ALA A 9 4.90 -4.35 6.56
C ALA A 9 4.79 -2.87 7.00
N LYS A 10 5.86 -2.09 6.80
CA LYS A 10 5.90 -0.64 7.02
C LYS A 10 6.12 0.08 5.69
N PRO A 11 5.26 1.06 5.32
CA PRO A 11 5.44 1.97 4.19
C PRO A 11 6.82 2.57 3.92
N SER A 12 7.74 2.61 4.87
CA SER A 12 8.76 3.66 4.87
C SER A 12 10.23 3.25 4.77
N LEU A 13 10.62 1.96 4.64
CA LEU A 13 12.06 1.67 4.62
C LEU A 13 12.74 1.83 3.25
N ARG A 14 11.98 1.96 2.16
CA ARG A 14 12.52 2.28 0.82
C ARG A 14 12.00 3.64 0.29
N GLY A 15 11.59 4.53 1.19
CA GLY A 15 10.99 5.83 0.86
C GLY A 15 11.97 7.00 0.76
N ASN A 16 13.27 6.78 0.90
CA ASN A 16 14.20 7.90 1.12
C ASN A 16 14.86 8.44 -0.14
N THR A 17 14.83 7.73 -1.26
CA THR A 17 15.43 8.23 -2.51
C THR A 17 14.33 8.61 -3.48
N TRP A 18 13.97 9.89 -3.49
CA TRP A 18 13.19 10.44 -4.60
C TRP A 18 14.05 10.34 -5.86
N VAL A 19 13.52 9.69 -6.88
CA VAL A 19 14.18 9.65 -8.18
C VAL A 19 14.33 11.08 -8.67
N VAL A 20 15.59 11.51 -8.84
CA VAL A 20 15.92 12.89 -9.21
C VAL A 20 15.39 13.19 -10.60
N ASP A 21 15.62 12.27 -11.55
CA ASP A 21 15.17 12.43 -12.92
C ASP A 21 14.88 11.12 -13.66
N ALA A 22 14.01 11.19 -14.67
CA ALA A 22 13.69 10.13 -15.62
C ALA A 22 13.13 10.78 -16.91
N SER A 23 13.36 10.15 -18.07
CA SER A 23 12.80 10.59 -19.36
C SER A 23 11.36 10.12 -19.58
N HIS A 24 10.98 9.00 -18.98
CA HIS A 24 9.66 8.37 -19.12
C HIS A 24 9.05 8.05 -17.76
N SER A 25 7.72 8.00 -17.72
CA SER A 25 6.98 7.55 -16.54
C SER A 25 7.32 6.10 -16.21
N GLN A 26 7.43 5.79 -14.91
CA GLN A 26 7.69 4.43 -14.44
C GLN A 26 6.40 3.61 -14.32
N GLY A 27 5.23 4.22 -14.54
CA GLY A 27 3.93 3.55 -14.54
C GLY A 27 3.36 3.32 -15.95
N CYS A 28 3.82 4.11 -16.92
CA CYS A 28 3.50 3.93 -18.32
C CYS A 28 4.67 4.44 -19.15
N THR A 29 4.90 3.92 -20.35
CA THR A 29 6.03 4.30 -21.21
C THR A 29 5.89 5.69 -21.85
N SER A 30 5.08 6.60 -21.26
CA SER A 30 4.93 7.96 -21.76
C SER A 30 6.15 8.81 -21.43
N GLN A 31 6.64 9.55 -22.42
CA GLN A 31 7.75 10.49 -22.25
C GLN A 31 7.28 11.74 -21.51
N PHE A 32 8.11 12.24 -20.60
CA PHE A 32 7.87 13.53 -19.95
C PHE A 32 8.13 14.68 -20.91
N THR A 33 7.23 15.65 -20.91
CA THR A 33 7.29 16.85 -21.74
C THR A 33 6.87 18.06 -20.91
N PHE A 34 6.85 19.25 -21.51
CA PHE A 34 6.37 20.45 -20.83
C PHE A 34 4.91 20.33 -20.34
N ILE A 35 4.09 19.58 -21.09
CA ILE A 35 2.67 19.33 -20.79
C ILE A 35 2.53 18.05 -19.94
N ASN A 36 3.27 16.98 -20.26
CA ASN A 36 3.31 15.76 -19.46
C ASN A 36 4.35 15.89 -18.34
N ARG A 37 3.96 16.54 -17.24
CA ARG A 37 4.85 16.86 -16.13
C ARG A 37 5.15 15.64 -15.23
N LYS A 38 6.29 15.73 -14.56
CA LYS A 38 6.80 14.73 -13.61
C LYS A 38 6.08 14.81 -12.27
N HIS A 39 5.71 13.65 -11.72
CA HIS A 39 5.10 13.53 -10.39
C HIS A 39 5.71 12.38 -9.59
N HIS A 40 6.14 12.67 -8.36
CA HIS A 40 6.66 11.63 -7.46
C HIS A 40 5.55 10.83 -6.77
N CYS A 41 5.73 9.51 -6.65
CA CYS A 41 4.94 8.71 -5.73
C CYS A 41 5.50 8.86 -4.31
N ARG A 42 4.71 9.35 -3.36
CA ARG A 42 5.20 9.61 -1.99
C ARG A 42 5.56 8.33 -1.22
N ARG A 43 5.03 7.18 -1.62
CA ARG A 43 5.36 5.88 -1.01
C ARG A 43 6.68 5.28 -1.50
N ARG A 44 6.99 5.38 -2.79
CA ARG A 44 8.16 4.70 -3.41
C ARG A 44 9.21 5.64 -4.01
N GLY A 45 8.99 6.95 -4.02
CA GLY A 45 9.93 7.94 -4.57
C GLY A 45 10.06 7.95 -6.09
N GLY A 46 9.37 7.07 -6.83
CA GLY A 46 9.44 6.98 -8.29
C GLY A 46 8.74 8.13 -9.03
N LEU A 47 9.08 8.32 -10.31
CA LEU A 47 8.57 9.36 -11.21
C LEU A 47 7.48 8.83 -12.14
N PHE A 48 6.35 9.54 -12.19
CA PHE A 48 5.15 9.14 -12.93
C PHE A 48 4.48 10.34 -13.60
N CYS A 49 3.69 10.08 -14.64
CA CYS A 49 2.80 11.07 -15.22
C CYS A 49 1.52 11.26 -14.39
N ASN A 50 0.69 12.24 -14.77
CA ASN A 50 -0.54 12.55 -14.03
C ASN A 50 -1.55 11.39 -14.10
N SER A 51 -1.66 10.69 -15.24
CA SER A 51 -2.58 9.56 -15.39
C SER A 51 -2.23 8.40 -14.45
N CYS A 52 -0.95 8.06 -14.32
CA CYS A 52 -0.48 7.00 -13.41
C CYS A 52 -0.53 7.37 -11.91
N THR A 53 -0.88 8.61 -11.57
CA THR A 53 -0.90 9.11 -10.18
C THR A 53 -2.15 9.93 -9.86
N ARG A 54 -3.30 9.53 -10.41
CA ARG A 54 -4.58 10.26 -10.26
C ARG A 54 -5.08 10.35 -8.82
N GLN A 55 -4.80 9.33 -8.01
CA GLN A 55 -5.36 9.20 -6.68
C GLN A 55 -4.43 9.76 -5.61
N LYS A 56 -5.04 10.23 -4.51
CA LYS A 56 -4.36 10.59 -3.28
C LYS A 56 -4.89 9.73 -2.15
N MET A 57 -4.01 9.32 -1.24
CA MET A 57 -4.43 8.52 -0.09
C MET A 57 -3.61 8.78 1.15
N PHE A 58 -4.21 8.50 2.30
CA PHE A 58 -3.53 8.47 3.59
C PHE A 58 -2.64 7.24 3.67
N LEU A 59 -1.34 7.47 3.79
CA LEU A 59 -0.34 6.43 4.02
C LEU A 59 -0.14 6.25 5.52
N ARG A 60 -0.12 5.00 5.98
CA ARG A 60 0.14 4.68 7.40
C ARG A 60 1.51 5.24 7.80
N GLY A 61 1.62 5.92 8.93
CA GLY A 61 2.90 6.45 9.41
C GLY A 61 3.50 7.59 8.59
N GLN A 62 2.72 8.26 7.73
CA GLN A 62 3.18 9.39 6.94
C GLN A 62 2.19 10.57 6.98
N GLY A 63 2.13 11.24 8.14
CA GLY A 63 1.33 12.44 8.38
C GLY A 63 -0.19 12.24 8.24
N ASP A 64 -0.93 13.32 8.49
CA ASP A 64 -2.41 13.33 8.52
C ASP A 64 -3.03 13.91 7.24
N SER A 65 -2.30 13.88 6.12
CA SER A 65 -2.79 14.41 4.85
C SER A 65 -2.69 13.38 3.72
N PRO A 66 -3.66 13.35 2.79
CA PRO A 66 -3.64 12.41 1.69
C PRO A 66 -2.56 12.82 0.68
N VAL A 67 -1.68 11.89 0.34
CA VAL A 67 -0.57 12.14 -0.57
C VAL A 67 -0.74 11.45 -1.91
N ARG A 68 -0.17 12.06 -2.95
CA ARG A 68 -0.15 11.50 -4.31
C ARG A 68 0.70 10.24 -4.36
N ILE A 69 0.15 9.19 -4.93
CA ILE A 69 0.83 7.91 -5.11
C ILE A 69 0.56 7.33 -6.49
N CYS A 70 1.38 6.37 -6.92
CA CYS A 70 1.15 5.67 -8.18
C CYS A 70 0.16 4.52 -8.03
N GLU A 71 -0.54 4.17 -9.12
CA GLU A 71 -1.53 3.10 -9.14
C GLU A 71 -1.06 1.77 -8.51
N PRO A 72 0.20 1.29 -8.72
CA PRO A 72 0.67 0.09 -8.03
C PRO A 72 0.71 0.25 -6.51
N CYS A 73 1.12 1.42 -6.00
CA CYS A 73 1.13 1.69 -4.57
C CYS A 73 -0.28 1.80 -3.98
N GLU A 74 -1.23 2.27 -4.78
CA GLU A 74 -2.63 2.38 -4.39
C GLU A 74 -3.22 0.99 -4.13
N LYS A 75 -3.07 0.09 -5.11
CA LYS A 75 -3.52 -1.31 -5.00
C LYS A 75 -2.90 -2.02 -3.80
N LEU A 76 -1.60 -1.77 -3.55
CA LEU A 76 -0.89 -2.35 -2.42
C LEU A 76 -1.42 -1.87 -1.07
N GLU A 77 -1.69 -0.57 -0.95
CA GLU A 77 -2.23 -0.03 0.28
C GLU A 77 -3.69 -0.41 0.50
N GLU A 78 -4.48 -0.49 -0.56
CA GLU A 78 -5.86 -0.95 -0.48
C GLU A 78 -5.92 -2.42 -0.03
N ALA A 79 -5.06 -3.28 -0.59
CA ALA A 79 -4.90 -4.66 -0.13
C ALA A 79 -4.49 -4.71 1.36
N ALA A 80 -3.52 -3.88 1.77
CA ALA A 80 -3.08 -3.83 3.17
C ALA A 80 -4.16 -3.35 4.16
N ARG A 81 -5.13 -2.54 3.70
CA ARG A 81 -6.31 -2.13 4.51
C ARG A 81 -7.32 -3.25 4.67
N PHE A 82 -7.51 -4.06 3.64
CA PHE A 82 -8.43 -5.20 3.68
C PHE A 82 -7.92 -6.31 4.62
N GLU A 83 -6.62 -6.59 4.59
CA GLU A 83 -5.96 -7.50 5.54
C GLU A 83 -6.09 -7.03 7.01
N GLY A 84 -6.25 -5.72 7.24
CA GLY A 84 -6.50 -5.15 8.57
C GLY A 84 -7.89 -5.46 9.14
N HIS A 85 -8.87 -5.76 8.29
CA HIS A 85 -10.22 -6.17 8.70
C HIS A 85 -10.41 -7.71 8.70
N GLY A 86 -9.47 -8.45 8.12
CA GLY A 86 -9.51 -9.91 7.96
C GLY A 86 -9.08 -10.74 9.16
N HIS A 87 -8.63 -10.14 10.27
CA HIS A 87 -8.24 -10.84 11.50
C HIS A 87 -9.28 -10.74 12.64
N LYS A 88 -10.57 -10.80 12.31
CA LYS A 88 -11.61 -11.30 13.23
C LYS A 88 -12.17 -12.64 12.75
N THR A 89 -11.33 -13.54 12.25
CA THR A 89 -11.69 -14.95 12.13
C THR A 89 -11.29 -15.69 13.42
N ARG A 90 -12.26 -15.71 14.35
CA ARG A 90 -12.52 -16.76 15.37
C ARG A 90 -11.30 -17.33 16.12
N ALA A 91 -10.86 -16.62 17.16
CA ALA A 91 -10.28 -17.29 18.33
C ALA A 91 -11.36 -17.42 19.42
N GLY A 92 -11.66 -18.64 19.83
CA GLY A 92 -12.24 -18.94 21.15
C GLY A 92 -13.77 -18.98 21.26
N ARG A 93 -14.35 -20.15 20.94
CA ARG A 93 -15.34 -20.81 21.84
C ARG A 93 -15.09 -22.31 21.81
N GLY A 94 -14.05 -22.73 22.53
CA GLY A 94 -14.06 -24.04 23.12
C GLY A 94 -15.11 -24.02 24.24
N THR A 95 -16.24 -24.68 24.00
CA THR A 95 -17.07 -25.19 25.09
C THR A 95 -17.08 -26.69 24.91
N ILE A 96 -16.17 -27.33 25.61
CA ILE A 96 -16.19 -28.77 25.87
C ILE A 96 -17.49 -29.01 26.63
N LEU A 97 -18.48 -29.64 25.98
CA LEU A 97 -19.61 -30.21 26.69
C LEU A 97 -19.09 -31.49 27.34
N ILE A 98 -18.75 -31.38 28.63
CA ILE A 98 -18.56 -32.50 29.52
C ILE A 98 -19.97 -32.94 29.93
N PRO A 99 -20.46 -34.14 29.59
CA PRO A 99 -21.63 -34.69 30.28
C PRO A 99 -21.18 -35.10 31.69
N SER A 100 -21.55 -34.29 32.68
CA SER A 100 -21.51 -34.71 34.09
C SER A 100 -22.40 -35.94 34.26
N LYS A 101 -21.81 -37.00 34.83
CA LYS A 101 -22.54 -38.16 35.38
C LYS A 101 -23.50 -37.76 36.51
N ALA A 102 -24.43 -38.68 36.79
CA ALA A 102 -25.37 -38.83 37.92
C ALA A 102 -26.81 -38.45 37.53
N VAL A 103 -27.83 -39.31 37.68
CA VAL A 103 -28.12 -40.31 38.74
C VAL A 103 -28.50 -41.66 38.14
#